data_AF-A0A7X7B7D0-F1
#
_entry.id   AF-A0A7X7B7D0-F1
#
_cell.length_a   1.000
_cell.length_b   1.000
_cell.length_c   1.000
_cell.angle_alpha   90.00
_cell.angle_beta   90.00
_cell.angle_gamma   90.00
#
_symmetry.space_group_name_H-M   'P 1'
#
loop_
_entity.id
_entity.type
_entity.pdbx_description
1 polymer ?
#
loop_
_entity_poly.entity_id
_entity_poly.type
_entity_poly.pdbx_seq_one_letter_code
_entity_poly.pdbx_strand_id
1 'polypeptide(L)'
;MDFADVFLTMVTIGVILFFVPAIISGFQTRKENKLVALEKQTEEENAKIMLEINNILDVSNAPRAHEQLLVNICCSCGFVNVTDKTFCTKCNNSLAI
;
A
#
# COMPACT_ATOMS: atom_id res chain seq x y z
N MET A 1 29.47 52.90 26.39
CA MET A 1 29.61 51.85 25.36
C MET A 1 30.86 52.19 24.60
N ASP A 2 31.92 51.40 24.80
CA ASP A 2 33.24 51.69 24.27
C ASP A 2 33.31 51.44 22.77
N PHE A 3 34.15 52.19 22.06
CA PHE A 3 34.33 52.04 20.61
C PHE A 3 34.75 50.60 20.22
N ALA A 4 35.48 49.91 21.11
CA ALA A 4 35.87 48.52 20.94
C ALA A 4 34.66 47.56 20.93
N ASP A 5 33.61 47.80 21.72
CA ASP A 5 32.40 46.98 21.74
C ASP A 5 31.61 47.10 20.43
N VAL A 6 31.55 48.31 19.87
CA VAL A 6 30.88 48.57 18.59
C VAL A 6 31.65 47.91 17.44
N PHE A 7 32.98 47.95 17.48
CA PHE A 7 33.81 47.29 16.46
C PHE A 7 33.69 45.76 16.53
N LEU A 8 33.74 45.19 17.74
CA LEU A 8 33.62 43.76 17.94
C LEU A 8 32.25 43.23 17.48
N THR A 9 31.16 43.95 17.79
CA THR A 9 29.81 43.56 17.36
C THR A 9 29.65 43.61 15.83
N MET A 10 30.20 44.61 15.15
CA MET A 10 30.18 44.68 13.68
C MET A 10 30.93 43.53 13.01
N VAL A 11 32.11 43.18 13.54
CA VAL A 11 32.88 42.03 13.04
C VAL A 11 32.12 40.73 13.26
N THR A 12 31.50 40.56 14.43
CA THR A 12 30.75 39.35 14.76
C THR A 12 29.52 39.19 13.87
N ILE A 13 28.77 40.26 13.66
CA ILE A 13 27.60 40.26 12.75
C ILE A 13 28.03 39.95 11.31
N GLY A 14 29.15 40.53 10.84
CA GLY A 14 29.68 40.24 9.50
C GLY A 14 30.03 38.77 9.31
N VAL A 15 30.67 38.14 10.32
CA VAL A 15 30.98 36.70 10.30
C VAL A 15 29.70 35.87 10.31
N ILE A 16 28.72 36.20 11.16
CA ILE A 16 27.45 35.46 11.21
C ILE A 16 26.72 35.54 9.87
N LEU A 17 26.60 36.74 9.28
CA LEU A 17 25.91 36.93 8.00
C LEU A 17 26.62 36.27 6.82
N PHE A 18 27.94 36.08 6.88
CA PHE A 18 28.68 35.41 5.82
C PHE A 18 28.67 33.88 5.94
N PHE A 19 28.88 33.35 7.14
CA PHE A 19 29.04 31.91 7.34
C PHE A 19 27.71 31.15 7.50
N VAL A 20 26.68 31.77 8.07
CA VAL A 20 25.39 31.10 8.30
C VAL A 20 24.68 30.71 6.98
N PRO A 21 24.60 31.57 5.94
CA PRO A 21 23.94 31.20 4.68
C PRO A 21 24.64 30.07 3.92
N ALA A 22 25.98 30.01 3.99
CA ALA A 22 26.77 28.95 3.36
C ALA A 22 26.48 27.57 3.99
N ILE A 23 26.34 27.52 5.31
CA ILE A 23 25.99 26.30 6.04
C ILE A 23 24.57 25.83 5.70
N ILE A 24 23.60 26.77 5.62
CA ILE A 24 22.20 26.46 5.30
C ILE A 24 22.07 25.87 3.88
N SER A 25 22.78 26.45 2.91
CA SER A 25 22.72 26.03 1.50
C SER A 25 23.23 24.59 1.29
N GLY A 26 24.29 24.19 2.01
CA GLY A 26 24.80 22.81 1.97
C GLY A 26 23.86 21.78 2.61
N PHE A 27 23.05 22.20 3.58
CA PHE A 27 22.06 21.31 4.23
C PHE A 27 20.81 21.09 3.39
N GLN A 28 20.35 22.09 2.64
CA GLN A 28 19.17 21.99 1.76
C GLN A 28 19.40 20.98 0.63
N THR A 29 20.51 21.10 -0.09
CA THR A 29 20.87 20.21 -1.21
C THR A 29 20.99 18.73 -0.80
N ARG A 30 21.46 18.44 0.43
CA ARG A 30 21.51 17.06 0.94
C ARG A 30 20.13 16.46 1.22
N LYS A 31 19.13 17.30 1.56
CA LYS A 31 17.75 16.85 1.78
C LYS A 31 17.05 16.57 0.46
N GLU A 32 17.20 17.46 -0.52
CA GLU A 32 16.60 17.31 -1.86
C GLU A 32 17.11 16.04 -2.56
N ASN A 33 18.42 15.78 -2.52
CA ASN A 33 18.99 14.58 -3.15
C ASN A 33 18.48 13.26 -2.53
N LYS A 34 18.16 13.25 -1.23
CA LYS A 34 17.59 12.07 -0.57
C LYS A 34 16.13 11.86 -0.95
N LEU A 35 15.37 12.93 -1.13
CA LEU A 35 13.96 12.87 -1.54
C LEU A 35 13.85 12.32 -2.96
N VAL A 36 14.64 12.85 -3.89
CA VAL A 36 14.66 12.41 -5.29
C VAL A 36 15.05 10.93 -5.43
N ALA A 37 16.01 10.44 -4.61
CA ALA A 37 16.40 9.03 -4.64
C ALA A 37 15.30 8.09 -4.12
N LEU A 38 14.53 8.53 -3.12
CA LEU A 38 13.43 7.76 -2.55
C LEU A 38 12.25 7.69 -3.51
N GLU A 39 11.87 8.81 -4.13
CA GLU A 39 10.80 8.86 -5.14
C GLU A 39 11.10 7.92 -6.31
N LYS A 40 12.34 7.91 -6.79
CA LYS A 40 12.77 7.00 -7.86
C LYS A 40 12.64 5.51 -7.48
N GLN A 41 12.95 5.16 -6.22
CA GLN A 41 12.76 3.77 -5.74
C GLN A 41 11.29 3.41 -5.66
N THR A 42 10.43 4.33 -5.20
CA THR A 42 8.98 4.12 -5.13
C THR A 42 8.36 3.94 -6.52
N GLU A 43 8.80 4.69 -7.53
CA GLU A 43 8.33 4.52 -8.91
C GLU A 43 8.69 3.15 -9.49
N GLU A 44 9.91 2.66 -9.23
CA GLU A 44 10.37 1.34 -9.70
C GLU A 44 9.59 0.20 -9.03
N GLU A 45 9.37 0.29 -7.72
CA GLU A 45 8.57 -0.70 -6.98
C GLU A 45 7.10 -0.69 -7.45
N ASN A 46 6.51 0.50 -7.65
CA ASN A 46 5.15 0.64 -8.15
C ASN A 46 4.97 0.04 -9.56
N ALA A 47 5.95 0.20 -10.45
CA ALA A 47 5.93 -0.40 -11.78
C ALA A 47 5.96 -1.94 -11.71
N LYS A 48 6.72 -2.50 -10.77
CA LYS A 48 6.78 -3.95 -10.52
C LYS A 48 5.45 -4.49 -9.97
N ILE A 49 4.85 -3.79 -9.01
CA ILE A 49 3.55 -4.16 -8.42
C ILE A 49 2.44 -4.19 -9.48
N MET A 50 2.41 -3.20 -10.38
CA MET A 50 1.42 -3.15 -11.47
C MET A 50 1.52 -4.37 -12.40
N LEU A 51 2.74 -4.84 -12.68
CA LEU A 51 2.95 -6.03 -13.51
C LEU A 51 2.49 -7.31 -12.79
N GLU A 52 2.71 -7.39 -11.47
CA GLU A 52 2.27 -8.52 -10.66
C GLU A 52 0.74 -8.60 -10.54
N ILE A 53 0.06 -7.46 -10.39
CA ILE A 53 -1.42 -7.39 -10.37
C ILE A 53 -2.03 -7.89 -11.68
N ASN A 54 -1.49 -7.49 -12.84
CA ASN A 54 -1.97 -7.95 -14.13
C ASN A 54 -1.83 -9.48 -14.28
N ASN A 55 -0.69 -10.04 -13.87
CA ASN A 55 -0.48 -11.48 -13.90
C ASN A 55 -1.49 -12.25 -13.00
N ILE A 56 -1.88 -11.70 -11.85
CA ILE A 56 -2.88 -12.32 -10.96
C ILE A 56 -4.29 -12.25 -11.57
N LEU A 57 -4.62 -11.14 -12.25
CA LEU A 57 -5.92 -10.98 -12.90
C LEU A 57 -6.13 -11.97 -14.05
N ASP A 58 -5.08 -12.31 -14.80
CA ASP A 58 -5.18 -13.35 -15.84
C ASP A 58 -5.48 -14.74 -15.27
N VAL A 59 -4.98 -15.05 -14.07
CA VAL A 59 -5.32 -16.29 -13.34
C VAL A 59 -6.76 -16.27 -12.84
N SER A 60 -7.26 -15.09 -12.43
CA SER A 60 -8.64 -14.91 -11.98
C SER A 60 -9.67 -14.95 -13.11
N ASN A 61 -9.30 -14.44 -14.30
CA ASN A 61 -10.15 -14.29 -15.49
C ASN A 61 -10.08 -15.48 -16.45
N ALA A 62 -9.20 -16.46 -16.21
CA ALA A 62 -9.44 -17.81 -16.71
C ALA A 62 -10.88 -18.15 -16.35
N PRO A 63 -11.72 -18.63 -17.30
CA PRO A 63 -13.10 -18.96 -17.01
C PRO A 63 -13.07 -20.04 -15.93
N ARG A 64 -13.18 -19.60 -14.67
CA ARG A 64 -13.51 -20.46 -13.56
C ARG A 64 -14.86 -20.98 -14.00
N ALA A 65 -14.88 -22.23 -14.44
CA ALA A 65 -16.01 -23.07 -14.19
C ALA A 65 -16.25 -22.93 -12.68
N HIS A 66 -17.05 -21.94 -12.30
CA HIS A 66 -17.86 -22.03 -11.12
C HIS A 66 -18.62 -23.31 -11.38
N GLU A 67 -18.08 -24.42 -10.90
CA GLU A 67 -18.85 -25.58 -10.55
C GLU A 67 -19.83 -25.02 -9.53
N GLN A 68 -20.95 -24.51 -10.03
CA GLN A 68 -22.08 -24.09 -9.25
C GLN A 68 -22.49 -25.38 -8.56
N LEU A 69 -21.91 -25.62 -7.38
CA LEU A 69 -22.23 -26.75 -6.55
C LEU A 69 -23.68 -26.52 -6.18
N LEU A 70 -24.56 -27.07 -7.00
CA LEU A 70 -25.98 -26.82 -6.96
C LEU A 70 -26.40 -27.51 -5.64
N VAL A 71 -26.90 -26.75 -4.67
CA VAL A 71 -27.19 -27.25 -3.33
C VAL A 71 -28.69 -27.28 -3.09
N ASN A 72 -29.20 -28.40 -2.57
CA ASN A 72 -30.60 -28.57 -2.17
C ASN A 72 -30.72 -28.46 -0.66
N ILE A 73 -31.54 -27.51 -0.20
CA ILE A 73 -31.80 -27.29 1.22
C ILE A 73 -32.99 -28.16 1.65
N CYS A 74 -32.81 -28.98 2.68
CA CYS A 74 -33.88 -29.81 3.21
C CYS A 74 -34.94 -28.96 3.94
N CYS A 75 -36.18 -28.95 3.44
CA CYS A 75 -37.28 -28.22 4.08
C CYS A 75 -37.64 -28.73 5.49
N SER A 76 -37.33 -30.00 5.82
CA SER A 76 -37.69 -30.57 7.13
C SER A 76 -36.70 -30.26 8.25
N CYS A 77 -35.41 -30.12 7.94
CA CYS A 77 -34.36 -29.97 8.97
C CYS A 77 -33.34 -28.86 8.70
N GLY A 78 -33.48 -28.15 7.57
CA GLY A 78 -32.60 -27.05 7.16
C GLY A 78 -31.20 -27.48 6.71
N PHE A 79 -30.92 -28.77 6.59
CA PHE A 79 -29.61 -29.27 6.19
C PHE A 79 -29.35 -29.06 4.69
N VAL A 80 -28.16 -28.58 4.35
CA VAL A 80 -27.73 -28.32 2.97
C VAL A 80 -27.14 -29.60 2.38
N ASN A 81 -27.80 -30.14 1.36
CA ASN A 81 -27.37 -31.33 0.63
C ASN A 81 -26.85 -30.94 -0.75
N VAL A 82 -26.05 -31.81 -1.36
CA VAL A 82 -25.69 -31.71 -2.78
C VAL A 82 -26.92 -32.06 -3.63
N THR A 83 -27.15 -31.37 -4.75
CA THR A 83 -28.37 -31.48 -5.58
C THR A 83 -28.65 -32.87 -6.14
N ASP A 84 -27.65 -33.70 -6.33
CA ASP A 84 -27.84 -35.07 -6.83
C ASP A 84 -28.51 -36.00 -5.80
N LYS A 85 -28.78 -35.52 -4.58
CA LYS A 85 -29.44 -36.31 -3.55
C LYS A 85 -30.95 -36.11 -3.59
N THR A 86 -31.66 -37.21 -3.75
CA THR A 86 -33.12 -37.28 -3.61
C THR A 86 -33.58 -37.29 -2.15
N PHE A 87 -32.70 -37.64 -1.21
CA PHE A 87 -32.99 -37.69 0.23
C PHE A 87 -31.94 -36.95 1.06
N CYS A 88 -32.39 -36.34 2.15
CA CYS A 88 -31.54 -35.60 3.06
C CYS A 88 -30.62 -36.56 3.83
N THR A 89 -29.31 -36.36 3.80
CA THR A 89 -28.36 -37.23 4.50
C THR A 89 -28.52 -37.21 6.02
N LYS A 90 -29.13 -36.14 6.56
CA LYS A 90 -29.26 -35.94 8.00
C LYS A 90 -30.56 -36.51 8.58
N CYS A 91 -31.67 -36.34 7.89
CA CYS A 91 -32.99 -36.77 8.38
C CYS A 91 -33.69 -37.80 7.50
N ASN A 92 -33.07 -38.19 6.39
CA ASN A 92 -33.58 -39.17 5.41
C ASN A 92 -34.92 -38.79 4.75
N ASN A 93 -35.41 -37.57 4.94
CA ASN A 93 -36.60 -37.07 4.26
C ASN A 93 -36.30 -36.75 2.79
N SER A 94 -37.32 -36.89 1.95
CA SER A 94 -37.25 -36.49 0.54
C SER A 94 -36.85 -35.01 0.41
N LEU A 95 -35.90 -34.75 -0.49
CA LEU A 95 -35.47 -33.41 -0.90
C LEU A 95 -36.27 -32.88 -2.08
N ALA A 96 -37.18 -33.70 -2.64
CA ALA A 96 -38.11 -33.26 -3.68
C ALA A 96 -39.17 -32.33 -3.09
N ILE A 97 -39.24 -31.10 -3.62
CA ILE A 97 -40.39 -30.19 -3.51
C ILE A 97 -41.47 -30.69 -4.45
#